data_AF-A0A2V4B7B1-F1
#
_entry.id   AF-A0A2V4B7B1-F1
#
_cell.length_a   1.000
_cell.length_b   1.000
_cell.length_c   1.000
_cell.angle_alpha   90.00
_cell.angle_beta   90.00
_cell.angle_gamma   90.00
#
_symmetry.space_group_name_H-M   'P 1'
#
loop_
_entity.id
_entity.type
_entity.pdbx_description
1 polymer ?
#
loop_
_entity_poly.entity_id
_entity_poly.type
_entity_poly.pdbx_seq_one_letter_code
_entity_poly.pdbx_strand_id
1 'polypeptide(L)'
;MDAVRGVLLPLAILLALTGCSGGGGGGASGAASGSAPPTTATTALPTATTTTPKATATTPRANTPTRAANTPVVVLDPGHNGGNAAAPEAINRQVPAGRGRTKACNTTGTSTDSGYPEHAFTFDVAGRVARLLSAQGVRVVLTRDTDDGVGPCVHRRAAIGNEAGADAVVSIHADGAAADAGGFHVAYSAPPLNEAQGAPANRLARALVTSMSAAGFGVSDYLGEGGLSPRDDLAGLNLSRRPAVLVECGNMRNATEAAAMSSPAGRQRYASAIAEGVLAYVDAT
;
A
#
# COMPACT_ATOMS: atom_id res chain seq x y z
N MET A 1 46.02 -17.57 1.51
CA MET A 1 45.14 -18.67 1.05
C MET A 1 44.12 -18.84 2.15
N ASP A 2 43.01 -18.10 2.06
CA ASP A 2 42.17 -17.86 3.23
C ASP A 2 40.73 -18.27 2.90
N ALA A 3 40.22 -19.21 3.69
CA ALA A 3 39.04 -19.99 3.34
C ALA A 3 37.74 -19.24 3.63
N VAL A 4 36.95 -19.00 2.59
CA VAL A 4 35.59 -18.48 2.71
C VAL A 4 34.68 -19.54 3.34
N ARG A 5 34.27 -19.34 4.58
CA ARG A 5 33.18 -20.11 5.20
C ARG A 5 31.83 -19.58 4.71
N GLY A 6 31.29 -20.19 3.66
CA GLY A 6 29.92 -19.95 3.22
C GLY A 6 28.91 -20.54 4.22
N VAL A 7 27.98 -19.72 4.70
CA VAL A 7 26.81 -20.17 5.46
C VAL A 7 25.67 -20.42 4.48
N LEU A 8 25.28 -21.67 4.31
CA LEU A 8 24.11 -22.08 3.54
C LEU A 8 22.85 -21.90 4.40
N LEU A 9 21.98 -20.96 4.01
CA LEU A 9 20.62 -20.85 4.54
C LEU A 9 19.71 -21.81 3.76
N PRO A 10 18.94 -22.72 4.41
CA PRO A 10 18.09 -23.67 3.70
C PRO A 10 16.84 -22.97 3.16
N LEU A 11 16.66 -23.03 1.84
CA LEU A 11 15.44 -22.59 1.16
C LEU A 11 14.33 -23.65 1.33
N ALA A 12 13.40 -23.42 2.25
CA ALA A 12 12.25 -24.31 2.45
C ALA A 12 11.17 -24.05 1.37
N ILE A 13 11.15 -24.90 0.32
CA ILE A 13 10.05 -24.96 -0.65
C ILE A 13 9.08 -26.04 -0.19
N LEU A 14 7.84 -25.67 0.16
CA LEU A 14 6.77 -26.62 0.45
C LEU A 14 5.73 -26.61 -0.68
N LEU A 15 5.75 -27.66 -1.50
CA LEU A 15 4.71 -27.95 -2.47
C LEU A 15 3.54 -28.66 -1.76
N ALA A 16 2.32 -28.15 -1.94
CA ALA A 16 1.10 -28.85 -1.55
C ALA A 16 0.21 -29.05 -2.79
N LEU A 17 0.06 -30.31 -3.22
CA LEU A 17 -0.98 -30.71 -4.18
C LEU A 17 -2.17 -31.31 -3.43
N THR A 18 -3.39 -30.82 -3.66
CA THR A 18 -4.63 -31.55 -3.34
C THR A 18 -5.66 -31.40 -4.44
N GLY A 19 -6.14 -32.55 -4.93
CA GLY A 19 -6.91 -32.70 -6.16
C GLY A 19 -8.40 -32.36 -6.10
N CYS A 20 -9.03 -32.49 -7.27
CA CYS A 20 -10.43 -32.21 -7.55
C CYS A 20 -11.36 -33.41 -7.33
N SER A 21 -12.62 -33.15 -6.96
CA SER A 21 -13.86 -33.92 -7.23
C SER A 21 -15.05 -33.15 -6.57
N GLY A 22 -16.30 -33.10 -7.06
CA GLY A 22 -16.90 -33.58 -8.32
C GLY A 22 -18.44 -33.80 -8.17
N GLY A 23 -19.28 -33.15 -9.00
CA GLY A 23 -20.77 -33.31 -9.06
C GLY A 23 -21.58 -32.57 -7.96
N GLY A 24 -22.87 -32.18 -8.10
CA GLY A 24 -23.89 -32.24 -9.17
C GLY A 24 -25.30 -32.58 -8.63
N GLY A 25 -26.47 -32.06 -9.07
CA GLY A 25 -26.86 -31.04 -10.06
C GLY A 25 -28.40 -30.92 -10.23
N GLY A 26 -28.93 -29.84 -10.85
CA GLY A 26 -30.39 -29.52 -10.97
C GLY A 26 -30.81 -28.39 -10.00
N GLY A 27 -31.59 -27.35 -10.34
CA GLY A 27 -32.94 -27.27 -10.95
C GLY A 27 -33.87 -26.57 -9.92
N ALA A 28 -34.85 -25.70 -10.20
CA ALA A 28 -35.48 -25.25 -11.44
C ALA A 28 -36.08 -23.82 -11.30
N SER A 29 -36.78 -23.36 -12.35
CA SER A 29 -37.26 -21.99 -12.60
C SER A 29 -38.39 -21.45 -11.70
N GLY A 30 -38.52 -20.12 -11.64
CA GLY A 30 -39.72 -19.40 -11.19
C GLY A 30 -39.82 -17.99 -11.79
N ALA A 31 -40.87 -17.72 -12.58
CA ALA A 31 -41.22 -16.39 -13.10
C ALA A 31 -42.24 -15.71 -12.13
N ALA A 32 -42.77 -14.48 -12.30
CA ALA A 32 -42.78 -13.49 -13.38
C ALA A 32 -43.08 -12.07 -12.80
N SER A 33 -43.18 -11.05 -13.69
CA SER A 33 -44.02 -9.82 -13.65
C SER A 33 -44.52 -9.25 -12.29
N GLY A 34 -44.47 -7.94 -11.98
CA GLY A 34 -44.36 -6.73 -12.81
C GLY A 34 -45.62 -5.86 -12.67
N SER A 35 -45.50 -4.55 -12.34
CA SER A 35 -46.52 -3.49 -12.58
C SER A 35 -46.10 -2.10 -12.06
N ALA A 36 -46.40 -1.09 -12.87
CA ALA A 36 -46.55 0.35 -12.57
C ALA A 36 -47.76 0.86 -13.41
N PRO A 37 -48.20 2.15 -13.40
CA PRO A 37 -47.83 3.29 -12.56
C PRO A 37 -48.95 3.58 -11.52
N PRO A 38 -49.86 4.61 -11.55
CA PRO A 38 -50.08 5.77 -12.43
C PRO A 38 -49.66 7.14 -11.83
N THR A 39 -49.98 8.25 -12.52
CA THR A 39 -49.80 9.67 -12.14
C THR A 39 -51.14 10.42 -12.05
N THR A 40 -51.23 11.47 -11.20
CA THR A 40 -51.97 12.76 -11.31
C THR A 40 -52.09 13.40 -9.90
N ALA A 41 -52.30 14.70 -9.67
CA ALA A 41 -52.84 15.77 -10.53
C ALA A 41 -52.17 17.15 -10.31
N THR A 42 -52.46 18.07 -11.23
CA THR A 42 -52.04 19.49 -11.22
C THR A 42 -53.04 20.37 -10.46
N THR A 43 -52.54 21.33 -9.66
CA THR A 43 -53.32 22.51 -9.21
C THR A 43 -52.45 23.77 -9.30
N ALA A 44 -53.03 24.90 -9.75
CA ALA A 44 -52.30 26.13 -10.08
C ALA A 44 -52.19 27.15 -8.92
N LEU A 45 -51.34 28.17 -9.12
CA LEU A 45 -50.98 29.25 -8.20
C LEU A 45 -52.15 30.18 -7.81
N PRO A 46 -51.93 31.04 -6.79
CA PRO A 46 -51.73 32.46 -7.15
C PRO A 46 -50.45 33.11 -6.58
N THR A 47 -50.06 34.20 -7.24
CA THR A 47 -48.81 34.97 -7.07
C THR A 47 -48.75 35.77 -5.76
N ALA A 48 -47.57 35.84 -5.14
CA ALA A 48 -47.24 36.82 -4.11
C ALA A 48 -46.05 37.68 -4.57
N THR A 49 -46.22 39.00 -4.58
CA THR A 49 -45.25 39.97 -5.10
C THR A 49 -44.34 40.46 -3.97
N THR A 50 -43.05 40.10 -4.00
CA THR A 50 -42.07 40.61 -3.03
C THR A 50 -40.95 41.36 -3.74
N THR A 51 -40.88 42.67 -3.52
CA THR A 51 -39.87 43.57 -4.09
C THR A 51 -38.53 43.43 -3.37
N THR A 52 -37.49 42.94 -4.05
CA THR A 52 -36.11 42.88 -3.53
C THR A 52 -35.33 44.15 -3.87
N PRO A 53 -34.63 44.80 -2.92
CA PRO A 53 -33.78 45.94 -3.21
C PRO A 53 -32.57 45.60 -4.10
N LYS A 54 -32.23 46.49 -5.03
CA LYS A 54 -31.07 46.41 -5.92
C LYS A 54 -29.76 46.61 -5.14
N ALA A 55 -29.11 45.53 -4.72
CA ALA A 55 -27.75 45.58 -4.19
C ALA A 55 -26.73 45.91 -5.30
N THR A 56 -25.78 46.80 -5.00
CA THR A 56 -24.75 47.25 -5.94
C THR A 56 -23.80 46.10 -6.27
N ALA A 57 -23.60 45.82 -7.56
CA ALA A 57 -22.69 44.79 -8.03
C ALA A 57 -21.22 45.24 -7.89
N THR A 58 -20.63 45.05 -6.71
CA THR A 58 -19.18 45.08 -6.56
C THR A 58 -18.62 43.81 -7.19
N THR A 59 -17.97 43.93 -8.35
CA THR A 59 -17.34 42.80 -9.05
C THR A 59 -16.39 42.07 -8.10
N PRO A 60 -16.62 40.79 -7.76
CA PRO A 60 -15.62 40.02 -7.04
C PRO A 60 -14.41 39.91 -7.95
N ARG A 61 -13.28 40.50 -7.52
CA ARG A 61 -11.99 40.22 -8.13
C ARG A 61 -11.83 38.71 -8.10
N ALA A 62 -11.69 38.09 -9.27
CA ALA A 62 -11.45 36.66 -9.34
C ALA A 62 -10.17 36.36 -8.55
N ASN A 63 -10.32 35.81 -7.35
CA ASN A 63 -9.23 35.13 -6.67
C ASN A 63 -8.96 33.88 -7.49
N THR A 64 -8.12 34.02 -8.52
CA THR A 64 -7.42 32.91 -9.14
C THR A 64 -6.86 32.08 -7.98
N PRO A 65 -7.29 30.82 -7.81
CA PRO A 65 -6.70 30.00 -6.78
C PRO A 65 -5.24 29.81 -7.17
N THR A 66 -4.34 30.38 -6.37
CA THR A 66 -2.91 30.08 -6.44
C THR A 66 -2.75 28.61 -6.12
N ARG A 67 -2.84 27.75 -7.14
CA ARG A 67 -2.69 26.30 -7.03
C ARG A 67 -1.31 26.07 -6.41
N ALA A 68 -1.30 25.64 -5.14
CA ALA A 68 -0.13 25.75 -4.29
C ALA A 68 1.09 25.06 -4.92
N ALA A 69 2.23 25.75 -4.91
CA ALA A 69 3.49 25.21 -5.42
C ALA A 69 4.09 24.12 -4.50
N ASN A 70 3.44 23.83 -3.37
CA ASN A 70 3.97 23.06 -2.23
C ASN A 70 3.09 21.86 -1.84
N THR A 71 2.26 21.31 -2.74
CA THR A 71 1.48 20.09 -2.43
C THR A 71 2.42 18.87 -2.37
N PRO A 72 2.57 18.19 -1.20
CA PRO A 72 3.45 17.05 -1.09
C PRO A 72 3.00 15.88 -1.97
N VAL A 73 3.97 15.10 -2.44
CA VAL A 73 3.75 13.96 -3.34
C VAL A 73 4.12 12.67 -2.63
N VAL A 74 3.15 11.80 -2.39
CA VAL A 74 3.40 10.50 -1.78
C VAL A 74 3.11 9.39 -2.78
N VAL A 75 4.08 8.51 -3.00
CA VAL A 75 3.89 7.26 -3.75
C VAL A 75 3.68 6.13 -2.75
N LEU A 76 2.55 5.44 -2.90
CA LEU A 76 2.20 4.25 -2.13
C LEU A 76 2.37 3.03 -3.02
N ASP A 77 3.14 2.05 -2.55
CA ASP A 77 3.46 0.83 -3.27
C ASP A 77 2.86 -0.39 -2.53
N PRO A 78 1.59 -0.76 -2.79
CA PRO A 78 1.02 -1.98 -2.23
C PRO A 78 1.74 -3.21 -2.81
N GLY A 79 2.42 -3.96 -1.95
CA GLY A 79 3.25 -5.11 -2.31
C GLY A 79 2.52 -6.13 -3.19
N HIS A 80 3.30 -6.85 -4.01
CA HIS A 80 2.84 -7.97 -4.86
C HIS A 80 1.71 -7.61 -5.84
N ASN A 81 1.20 -8.59 -6.59
CA ASN A 81 0.02 -8.45 -7.48
C ASN A 81 -0.85 -9.71 -7.34
N GLY A 82 -2.18 -9.59 -7.42
CA GLY A 82 -3.08 -10.74 -7.22
C GLY A 82 -3.04 -11.84 -8.30
N GLY A 83 -2.55 -11.55 -9.50
CA GLY A 83 -2.35 -12.55 -10.56
C GLY A 83 -0.96 -13.21 -10.58
N ASN A 84 -0.04 -12.88 -9.65
CA ASN A 84 1.34 -13.36 -9.70
C ASN A 84 1.45 -14.90 -9.68
N ALA A 85 0.61 -15.58 -8.89
CA ALA A 85 0.63 -17.05 -8.77
C ALA A 85 0.31 -17.77 -10.09
N ALA A 86 -0.46 -17.14 -10.99
CA ALA A 86 -0.81 -17.70 -12.29
C ALA A 86 0.21 -17.37 -13.40
N ALA A 87 1.27 -16.61 -13.09
CA ALA A 87 2.21 -16.09 -14.10
C ALA A 87 3.70 -16.25 -13.70
N PRO A 88 4.17 -17.48 -13.36
CA PRO A 88 5.52 -17.72 -12.87
C PRO A 88 6.61 -17.22 -13.84
N GLU A 89 6.45 -17.39 -15.15
CA GLU A 89 7.41 -16.91 -16.15
C GLU A 89 7.57 -15.38 -16.15
N ALA A 90 6.46 -14.65 -15.98
CA ALA A 90 6.46 -13.19 -15.96
C ALA A 90 7.14 -12.64 -14.70
N ILE A 91 6.87 -13.25 -13.53
CA ILE A 91 7.42 -12.78 -12.25
C ILE A 91 8.86 -13.25 -12.02
N ASN A 92 9.29 -14.39 -12.58
CA ASN A 92 10.67 -14.90 -12.43
C ASN A 92 11.67 -14.27 -13.40
N ARG A 93 11.23 -13.55 -14.44
CA ARG A 93 12.10 -12.78 -15.35
C ARG A 93 13.01 -11.87 -14.54
N GLN A 94 14.32 -11.97 -14.78
CA GLN A 94 15.31 -11.17 -14.06
C GLN A 94 15.23 -9.69 -14.45
N VAL A 95 15.32 -8.81 -13.45
CA VAL A 95 15.28 -7.36 -13.58
C VAL A 95 16.38 -6.71 -12.73
N PRO A 96 16.84 -5.48 -13.04
CA PRO A 96 17.80 -4.77 -12.20
C PRO A 96 17.32 -4.63 -10.75
N ALA A 97 18.24 -4.80 -9.78
CA ALA A 97 17.97 -4.70 -8.35
C ALA A 97 18.78 -3.60 -7.64
N GLY A 98 19.49 -2.77 -8.41
CA GLY A 98 20.54 -1.88 -7.90
C GLY A 98 21.80 -2.64 -7.49
N ARG A 99 22.83 -1.93 -7.02
CA ARG A 99 24.11 -2.52 -6.53
C ARG A 99 24.79 -3.51 -7.49
N GLY A 100 24.58 -3.36 -8.80
CA GLY A 100 25.08 -4.30 -9.82
C GLY A 100 24.40 -5.67 -9.85
N ARG A 101 23.31 -5.87 -9.09
CA ARG A 101 22.58 -7.14 -8.95
C ARG A 101 21.31 -7.16 -9.82
N THR A 102 20.81 -8.36 -10.11
CA THR A 102 19.44 -8.60 -10.60
C THR A 102 18.64 -9.39 -9.57
N LYS A 103 17.31 -9.35 -9.66
CA LYS A 103 16.39 -10.27 -8.97
C LYS A 103 15.16 -10.57 -9.82
N ALA A 104 14.31 -11.48 -9.37
CA ALA A 104 13.02 -11.75 -10.00
C ALA A 104 12.16 -10.46 -10.13
N CYS A 105 11.43 -10.31 -11.22
CA CYS A 105 10.52 -9.20 -11.50
C CYS A 105 9.55 -8.94 -10.33
N ASN A 106 8.95 -9.99 -9.77
CA ASN A 106 8.10 -9.92 -8.57
C ASN A 106 8.07 -11.28 -7.86
N THR A 107 7.40 -11.38 -6.72
CA THR A 107 7.04 -12.64 -6.05
C THR A 107 5.54 -12.64 -5.72
N THR A 108 4.97 -13.79 -5.35
CA THR A 108 3.54 -13.92 -4.99
C THR A 108 3.16 -13.16 -3.73
N GLY A 109 4.12 -12.96 -2.82
CA GLY A 109 3.85 -12.60 -1.42
C GLY A 109 3.51 -13.82 -0.58
N THR A 110 3.30 -13.59 0.71
CA THR A 110 2.84 -14.59 1.69
C THR A 110 1.31 -14.56 1.85
N SER A 111 0.80 -15.23 2.89
CA SER A 111 -0.62 -15.26 3.25
C SER A 111 -0.77 -15.47 4.75
N THR A 112 -1.97 -15.28 5.28
CA THR A 112 -2.36 -15.94 6.54
C THR A 112 -2.52 -17.45 6.32
N ASP A 113 -2.55 -18.22 7.41
CA ASP A 113 -2.88 -19.65 7.37
C ASP A 113 -4.35 -19.90 7.02
N SER A 114 -5.22 -18.91 7.24
CA SER A 114 -6.61 -18.89 6.75
C SER A 114 -6.75 -18.51 5.26
N GLY A 115 -5.63 -18.27 4.56
CA GLY A 115 -5.61 -18.02 3.12
C GLY A 115 -5.90 -16.58 2.69
N TYR A 116 -5.87 -15.59 3.60
CA TYR A 116 -5.92 -14.17 3.21
C TYR A 116 -4.54 -13.74 2.68
N PRO A 117 -4.40 -13.37 1.39
CA PRO A 117 -3.10 -13.19 0.77
C PRO A 117 -2.55 -11.77 1.00
N GLU A 118 -1.22 -11.66 1.03
CA GLU A 118 -0.52 -10.41 1.29
C GLU A 118 -0.88 -9.31 0.28
N HIS A 119 -1.00 -9.63 -1.02
CA HIS A 119 -1.35 -8.65 -2.04
C HIS A 119 -2.71 -7.97 -1.77
N ALA A 120 -3.68 -8.70 -1.22
CA ALA A 120 -5.01 -8.17 -0.89
C ALA A 120 -5.00 -7.34 0.40
N PHE A 121 -4.17 -7.73 1.39
CA PHE A 121 -3.92 -6.92 2.58
C PHE A 121 -3.29 -5.57 2.21
N THR A 122 -2.18 -5.61 1.48
CA THR A 122 -1.40 -4.42 1.11
C THR A 122 -2.20 -3.47 0.23
N PHE A 123 -3.01 -3.98 -0.71
CA PHE A 123 -3.88 -3.18 -1.56
C PHE A 123 -4.96 -2.43 -0.77
N ASP A 124 -5.69 -3.10 0.12
CA ASP A 124 -6.74 -2.46 0.93
C ASP A 124 -6.14 -1.44 1.92
N VAL A 125 -4.99 -1.74 2.53
CA VAL A 125 -4.28 -0.78 3.39
C VAL A 125 -3.78 0.42 2.59
N ALA A 126 -3.10 0.22 1.45
CA ALA A 126 -2.64 1.34 0.62
C ALA A 126 -3.80 2.21 0.13
N GLY A 127 -4.93 1.61 -0.26
CA GLY A 127 -6.14 2.34 -0.63
C GLY A 127 -6.74 3.17 0.53
N ARG A 128 -6.64 2.70 1.78
CA ARG A 128 -7.03 3.46 2.98
C ARG A 128 -6.06 4.61 3.25
N VAL A 129 -4.75 4.35 3.24
CA VAL A 129 -3.71 5.38 3.40
C VAL A 129 -3.88 6.46 2.33
N ALA A 130 -4.14 6.08 1.08
CA ALA A 130 -4.36 7.01 -0.03
C ALA A 130 -5.53 7.98 0.24
N ARG A 131 -6.66 7.48 0.78
CA ARG A 131 -7.81 8.32 1.14
C ARG A 131 -7.49 9.26 2.31
N LEU A 132 -6.80 8.77 3.34
CA LEU A 132 -6.40 9.57 4.50
C LEU A 132 -5.46 10.72 4.11
N LEU A 133 -4.42 10.42 3.34
CA LEU A 133 -3.45 11.41 2.84
C LEU A 133 -4.11 12.41 1.88
N SER A 134 -4.94 11.94 0.94
CA SER A 134 -5.65 12.83 0.01
C SER A 134 -6.61 13.79 0.72
N ALA A 135 -7.23 13.36 1.84
CA ALA A 135 -8.07 14.22 2.67
C ALA A 135 -7.28 15.33 3.39
N GLN A 136 -5.97 15.17 3.57
CA GLN A 136 -5.04 16.22 4.05
C GLN A 136 -4.40 17.02 2.89
N GLY A 137 -4.87 16.85 1.65
CA GLY A 137 -4.38 17.60 0.49
C GLY A 137 -3.08 17.08 -0.13
N VAL A 138 -2.58 15.92 0.29
CA VAL A 138 -1.40 15.26 -0.30
C VAL A 138 -1.75 14.69 -1.68
N ARG A 139 -0.88 14.87 -2.68
CA ARG A 139 -1.01 14.20 -3.99
C ARG A 139 -0.50 12.77 -3.88
N VAL A 140 -1.44 11.81 -3.85
CA VAL A 140 -1.12 10.38 -3.80
C VAL A 140 -0.99 9.78 -5.21
N VAL A 141 -0.01 8.90 -5.39
CA VAL A 141 0.17 8.04 -6.58
C VAL A 141 0.31 6.60 -6.11
N LEU A 142 -0.43 5.66 -6.70
CA LEU A 142 -0.28 4.23 -6.44
C LEU A 142 0.61 3.58 -7.52
N THR A 143 1.41 2.58 -7.15
CA THR A 143 2.20 1.81 -8.14
C THR A 143 1.38 0.77 -8.92
N ARG A 144 0.22 0.38 -8.39
CA ARG A 144 -0.83 -0.41 -9.06
C ARG A 144 -2.20 0.06 -8.59
N ASP A 145 -3.16 0.06 -9.50
CA ASP A 145 -4.54 0.53 -9.32
C ASP A 145 -5.55 -0.61 -9.11
N THR A 146 -5.15 -1.86 -9.36
CA THR A 146 -5.95 -3.07 -9.11
C THR A 146 -5.23 -4.10 -8.23
N ASP A 147 -6.00 -5.10 -7.78
CA ASP A 147 -5.50 -6.32 -7.12
C ASP A 147 -5.74 -7.58 -7.96
N ASP A 148 -5.87 -7.42 -9.28
CA ASP A 148 -5.97 -8.50 -10.26
C ASP A 148 -4.74 -8.52 -11.19
N GLY A 149 -4.53 -9.66 -11.85
CA GLY A 149 -3.50 -9.79 -12.89
C GLY A 149 -2.06 -9.52 -12.45
N VAL A 150 -1.18 -9.32 -13.45
CA VAL A 150 0.26 -9.10 -13.24
C VAL A 150 0.57 -7.62 -13.39
N GLY A 151 0.58 -6.91 -12.26
CA GLY A 151 1.09 -5.54 -12.15
C GLY A 151 2.62 -5.43 -12.22
N PRO A 152 3.19 -4.23 -12.03
CA PRO A 152 4.57 -3.91 -12.37
C PRO A 152 5.62 -4.66 -11.53
N CYS A 153 6.76 -4.95 -12.16
CA CYS A 153 7.96 -5.47 -11.49
C CYS A 153 8.55 -4.46 -10.49
N VAL A 154 9.33 -4.94 -9.52
CA VAL A 154 9.98 -4.14 -8.46
C VAL A 154 10.81 -2.95 -8.98
N HIS A 155 11.51 -3.10 -10.11
CA HIS A 155 12.28 -2.00 -10.71
C HIS A 155 11.38 -0.90 -11.31
N ARG A 156 10.20 -1.26 -11.85
CA ARG A 156 9.22 -0.31 -12.38
C ARG A 156 8.49 0.40 -11.24
N ARG A 157 8.23 -0.28 -10.11
CA ARG A 157 7.68 0.34 -8.89
C ARG A 157 8.60 1.44 -8.36
N ALA A 158 9.90 1.19 -8.27
CA ALA A 158 10.89 2.23 -7.97
C ALA A 158 10.92 3.37 -9.01
N ALA A 159 10.78 3.03 -10.29
CA ALA A 159 10.73 4.03 -11.37
C ALA A 159 9.52 4.96 -11.24
N ILE A 160 8.33 4.45 -10.89
CA ILE A 160 7.12 5.26 -10.62
C ILE A 160 7.38 6.27 -9.49
N GLY A 161 8.01 5.83 -8.39
CA GLY A 161 8.45 6.70 -7.29
C GLY A 161 9.31 7.88 -7.76
N ASN A 162 10.28 7.56 -8.63
CA ASN A 162 11.20 8.54 -9.20
C ASN A 162 10.53 9.48 -10.22
N GLU A 163 9.68 8.94 -11.10
CA GLU A 163 8.98 9.66 -12.17
C GLU A 163 7.93 10.63 -11.61
N ALA A 164 7.25 10.26 -10.50
CA ALA A 164 6.26 11.10 -9.84
C ALA A 164 6.87 12.31 -9.10
N GLY A 165 8.18 12.31 -8.88
CA GLY A 165 8.88 13.30 -8.05
C GLY A 165 8.61 13.15 -6.55
N ALA A 166 8.28 11.95 -6.07
CA ALA A 166 7.69 11.73 -4.74
C ALA A 166 8.55 12.25 -3.58
N ASP A 167 7.97 12.99 -2.65
CA ASP A 167 8.64 13.45 -1.43
C ASP A 167 8.79 12.30 -0.42
N ALA A 168 7.85 11.34 -0.44
CA ALA A 168 7.98 10.04 0.23
C ALA A 168 7.48 8.90 -0.67
N VAL A 169 8.19 7.78 -0.65
CA VAL A 169 7.77 6.49 -1.22
C VAL A 169 7.61 5.49 -0.08
N VAL A 170 6.39 4.97 0.12
CA VAL A 170 6.10 3.96 1.14
C VAL A 170 5.58 2.70 0.46
N SER A 171 6.42 1.66 0.46
CA SER A 171 6.00 0.31 0.11
C SER A 171 5.37 -0.35 1.33
N ILE A 172 4.23 -1.02 1.13
CA ILE A 172 3.41 -1.61 2.20
C ILE A 172 3.35 -3.11 1.95
N HIS A 173 3.79 -3.89 2.94
CA HIS A 173 3.96 -5.34 2.92
C HIS A 173 3.51 -5.98 4.24
N ALA A 174 3.48 -7.31 4.31
CA ALA A 174 3.42 -8.07 5.55
C ALA A 174 4.21 -9.39 5.41
N ASP A 175 4.97 -9.74 6.45
CA ASP A 175 5.97 -10.80 6.38
C ASP A 175 5.41 -12.19 6.74
N GLY A 176 6.20 -13.25 6.54
CA GLY A 176 5.93 -14.61 6.98
C GLY A 176 7.10 -15.19 7.78
N ALA A 177 7.01 -15.12 9.10
CA ALA A 177 8.01 -15.64 10.04
C ALA A 177 7.45 -16.86 10.82
N ALA A 178 8.12 -17.25 11.91
CA ALA A 178 7.62 -18.26 12.84
C ALA A 178 6.28 -17.82 13.48
N ALA A 179 5.41 -18.75 13.89
CA ALA A 179 4.05 -18.43 14.32
C ALA A 179 3.96 -17.70 15.68
N ASP A 180 5.01 -17.79 16.49
CA ASP A 180 5.20 -17.11 17.78
C ASP A 180 5.86 -15.72 17.63
N ALA A 181 6.69 -15.53 16.61
CA ALA A 181 7.28 -14.23 16.26
C ALA A 181 6.22 -13.22 15.79
N GLY A 182 6.45 -11.93 16.00
CA GLY A 182 5.51 -10.87 15.61
C GLY A 182 6.08 -9.46 15.62
N GLY A 183 5.26 -8.51 15.20
CA GLY A 183 5.60 -7.09 15.18
C GLY A 183 6.08 -6.56 13.82
N PHE A 184 5.96 -5.24 13.66
CA PHE A 184 6.27 -4.51 12.43
C PHE A 184 7.76 -4.14 12.34
N HIS A 185 8.28 -3.94 11.13
CA HIS A 185 9.54 -3.24 10.93
C HIS A 185 9.55 -2.42 9.64
N VAL A 186 10.34 -1.34 9.64
CA VAL A 186 10.47 -0.40 8.52
C VAL A 186 11.87 -0.52 7.92
N ALA A 187 11.92 -1.09 6.72
CA ALA A 187 13.14 -1.27 5.96
C ALA A 187 13.50 -0.02 5.12
N TYR A 188 14.79 0.28 5.04
CA TYR A 188 15.35 1.36 4.23
C TYR A 188 16.70 0.92 3.62
N SER A 189 17.14 1.58 2.55
CA SER A 189 18.36 1.18 1.84
C SER A 189 19.62 1.54 2.63
N ALA A 190 20.44 0.53 2.96
CA ALA A 190 21.69 0.70 3.70
C ALA A 190 22.78 -0.26 3.16
N PRO A 191 24.04 0.21 2.96
CA PRO A 191 24.46 1.61 2.97
C PRO A 191 23.80 2.41 1.82
N PRO A 192 23.58 3.72 1.98
CA PRO A 192 22.89 4.54 0.98
C PRO A 192 23.68 4.67 -0.31
N LEU A 193 22.99 4.65 -1.45
CA LEU A 193 23.54 4.81 -2.80
C LEU A 193 23.39 6.25 -3.35
N ASN A 194 22.58 7.08 -2.67
CA ASN A 194 22.37 8.49 -2.97
C ASN A 194 21.87 9.23 -1.71
N GLU A 195 21.81 10.56 -1.76
CA GLU A 195 21.41 11.40 -0.63
C GLU A 195 20.02 11.08 -0.07
N ALA A 196 19.05 10.77 -0.93
CA ALA A 196 17.67 10.49 -0.53
C ALA A 196 17.54 9.20 0.29
N GLN A 197 18.41 8.21 0.04
CA GLN A 197 18.53 6.98 0.82
C GLN A 197 19.24 7.20 2.17
N GLY A 198 19.92 8.33 2.36
CA GLY A 198 20.60 8.71 3.60
C GLY A 198 19.65 9.28 4.65
N ALA A 199 19.92 10.48 5.14
CA ALA A 199 19.13 11.12 6.18
C ALA A 199 17.61 11.24 5.88
N PRO A 200 17.14 11.52 4.64
CA PRO A 200 15.71 11.62 4.34
C PRO A 200 14.95 10.31 4.54
N ALA A 201 15.40 9.19 3.94
CA ALA A 201 14.79 7.88 4.16
C ALA A 201 14.87 7.43 5.63
N ASN A 202 15.96 7.75 6.34
CA ASN A 202 16.07 7.47 7.78
C ASN A 202 15.03 8.26 8.61
N ARG A 203 14.74 9.53 8.27
CA ARG A 203 13.68 10.31 8.94
C ARG A 203 12.30 9.72 8.66
N LEU A 204 12.00 9.37 7.40
CA LEU A 204 10.74 8.74 7.02
C LEU A 204 10.54 7.40 7.75
N ALA A 205 11.58 6.57 7.81
CA ALA A 205 11.53 5.29 8.52
C ALA A 205 11.23 5.49 10.03
N ARG A 206 11.90 6.45 10.67
CA ARG A 206 11.67 6.77 12.09
C ARG A 206 10.27 7.35 12.36
N ALA A 207 9.76 8.23 11.49
CA ALA A 207 8.41 8.77 11.63
C ALA A 207 7.33 7.67 11.59
N LEU A 208 7.49 6.70 10.69
CA LEU A 208 6.63 5.52 10.62
C LEU A 208 6.79 4.61 11.86
N VAL A 209 8.01 4.32 12.33
CA VAL A 209 8.23 3.56 13.58
C VAL A 209 7.54 4.24 14.77
N THR A 210 7.67 5.57 14.89
CA THR A 210 7.06 6.34 15.98
C THR A 210 5.54 6.27 15.94
N SER A 211 4.90 6.49 14.78
CA SER A 211 3.43 6.43 14.68
C SER A 211 2.89 4.99 14.83
N MET A 212 3.55 3.99 14.24
CA MET A 212 3.13 2.59 14.36
C MET A 212 3.22 2.10 15.82
N SER A 213 4.28 2.48 16.55
CA SER A 213 4.39 2.20 17.99
C SER A 213 3.35 2.96 18.81
N ALA A 214 3.09 4.24 18.49
CA ALA A 214 2.08 5.05 19.18
C ALA A 214 0.65 4.51 18.97
N ALA A 215 0.35 3.93 17.82
CA ALA A 215 -0.90 3.23 17.52
C ALA A 215 -1.02 1.84 18.18
N GLY A 216 -0.02 1.43 18.97
CA GLY A 216 -0.01 0.19 19.75
C GLY A 216 0.32 -1.06 18.94
N PHE A 217 1.09 -0.94 17.86
CA PHE A 217 1.69 -2.10 17.18
C PHE A 217 3.05 -2.42 17.80
N GLY A 218 3.34 -3.71 18.01
CA GLY A 218 4.64 -4.15 18.52
C GLY A 218 5.73 -4.00 17.46
N VAL A 219 6.95 -3.63 17.87
CA VAL A 219 8.13 -3.72 17.01
C VAL A 219 8.52 -5.18 16.80
N SER A 220 9.03 -5.53 15.63
CA SER A 220 9.46 -6.89 15.29
C SER A 220 10.46 -7.46 16.31
N ASP A 221 10.21 -8.67 16.78
CA ASP A 221 11.12 -9.45 17.62
C ASP A 221 12.03 -10.42 16.83
N TYR A 222 11.84 -10.49 15.50
CA TYR A 222 12.49 -11.45 14.61
C TYR A 222 13.37 -10.82 13.51
N LEU A 223 13.14 -9.55 13.13
CA LEU A 223 13.90 -8.90 12.06
C LEU A 223 14.05 -7.38 12.26
N GLY A 224 15.30 -6.92 12.22
CA GLY A 224 15.68 -5.53 12.46
C GLY A 224 15.96 -5.23 13.93
N GLU A 225 16.06 -3.96 14.28
CA GLU A 225 16.30 -3.49 15.65
C GLU A 225 15.46 -2.23 15.91
N GLY A 226 14.68 -2.22 17.00
CA GLY A 226 13.82 -1.08 17.36
C GLY A 226 12.80 -0.69 16.28
N GLY A 227 12.32 -1.67 15.49
CA GLY A 227 11.43 -1.46 14.35
C GLY A 227 12.12 -0.94 13.08
N LEU A 228 13.45 -0.82 13.04
CA LEU A 228 14.22 -0.39 11.87
C LEU A 228 14.99 -1.57 11.23
N SER A 229 14.93 -1.68 9.90
CA SER A 229 15.54 -2.80 9.15
C SER A 229 16.44 -2.29 8.00
N PRO A 230 17.67 -1.84 8.28
CA PRO A 230 18.62 -1.42 7.24
C PRO A 230 19.00 -2.58 6.32
N ARG A 231 18.67 -2.51 5.02
CA ARG A 231 18.90 -3.63 4.06
C ARG A 231 19.52 -3.18 2.73
N ASP A 232 20.18 -4.12 2.05
CA ASP A 232 20.86 -3.90 0.76
C ASP A 232 20.28 -4.69 -0.43
N ASP A 233 19.25 -5.53 -0.21
CA ASP A 233 18.73 -6.53 -1.16
C ASP A 233 17.38 -6.16 -1.81
N LEU A 234 16.74 -5.10 -1.33
CA LEU A 234 15.42 -4.64 -1.75
C LEU A 234 15.53 -3.68 -2.94
N ALA A 235 15.25 -4.19 -4.15
CA ALA A 235 15.33 -3.43 -5.40
C ALA A 235 14.52 -2.12 -5.38
N GLY A 236 13.32 -2.13 -4.77
CA GLY A 236 12.48 -0.94 -4.61
C GLY A 236 13.21 0.21 -3.91
N LEU A 237 13.94 -0.12 -2.84
CA LEU A 237 14.71 0.82 -2.03
C LEU A 237 16.02 1.22 -2.73
N ASN A 238 16.77 0.23 -3.23
CA ASN A 238 18.07 0.42 -3.89
C ASN A 238 17.97 1.31 -5.15
N LEU A 239 16.89 1.18 -5.92
CA LEU A 239 16.66 1.94 -7.17
C LEU A 239 15.92 3.27 -6.95
N SER A 240 15.51 3.57 -5.71
CA SER A 240 14.89 4.85 -5.41
C SER A 240 15.91 5.98 -5.39
N ARG A 241 15.58 7.08 -6.07
CA ARG A 241 16.24 8.39 -6.04
C ARG A 241 15.46 9.37 -5.14
N ARG A 242 14.41 8.90 -4.47
CA ARG A 242 13.52 9.63 -3.56
C ARG A 242 13.53 8.96 -2.18
N PRO A 243 13.13 9.65 -1.09
CA PRO A 243 13.08 9.06 0.24
C PRO A 243 12.12 7.86 0.23
N ALA A 244 12.65 6.66 0.46
CA ALA A 244 11.90 5.42 0.24
C ALA A 244 12.10 4.43 1.38
N VAL A 245 11.00 3.81 1.79
CA VAL A 245 10.93 2.80 2.85
C VAL A 245 9.96 1.70 2.47
N LEU A 246 10.10 0.54 3.11
CA LEU A 246 9.17 -0.58 3.03
C LEU A 246 8.72 -0.93 4.45
N VAL A 247 7.42 -0.88 4.71
CA VAL A 247 6.82 -1.25 5.99
C VAL A 247 6.32 -2.68 5.90
N GLU A 248 6.98 -3.60 6.61
CA GLU A 248 6.37 -4.89 6.94
C GLU A 248 5.43 -4.64 8.13
N CYS A 249 4.12 -4.70 7.90
CA CYS A 249 3.12 -4.34 8.90
C CYS A 249 3.04 -5.30 10.10
N GLY A 250 3.63 -6.49 9.98
CA GLY A 250 3.56 -7.57 10.95
C GLY A 250 3.72 -8.92 10.25
N ASN A 251 3.60 -10.01 11.00
CA ASN A 251 3.75 -11.38 10.53
C ASN A 251 2.39 -12.04 10.22
N MET A 252 2.13 -12.38 8.96
CA MET A 252 0.89 -13.07 8.56
C MET A 252 0.75 -14.50 9.13
N ARG A 253 1.84 -15.08 9.67
CA ARG A 253 1.82 -16.39 10.37
C ARG A 253 1.57 -16.26 11.88
N ASN A 254 1.61 -15.05 12.44
CA ASN A 254 1.21 -14.82 13.82
C ASN A 254 -0.31 -14.75 13.91
N ALA A 255 -0.94 -15.62 14.71
CA ALA A 255 -2.40 -15.72 14.77
C ALA A 255 -3.10 -14.39 15.17
N THR A 256 -2.48 -13.57 16.02
CA THR A 256 -3.05 -12.28 16.45
C THR A 256 -2.96 -11.23 15.36
N GLU A 257 -1.81 -11.13 14.69
CA GLU A 257 -1.60 -10.16 13.61
C GLU A 257 -2.38 -10.55 12.35
N ALA A 258 -2.41 -11.84 12.01
CA ALA A 258 -3.25 -12.40 10.95
C ALA A 258 -4.73 -12.08 11.14
N ALA A 259 -5.26 -12.16 12.37
CA ALA A 259 -6.63 -11.77 12.68
C ALA A 259 -6.86 -10.26 12.48
N ALA A 260 -5.92 -9.42 12.91
CA ALA A 260 -5.98 -7.98 12.68
C ALA A 260 -5.95 -7.64 11.18
N MET A 261 -5.01 -8.19 10.42
CA MET A 261 -4.88 -8.02 8.96
C MET A 261 -6.11 -8.50 8.19
N SER A 262 -6.71 -9.62 8.60
CA SER A 262 -7.93 -10.16 7.98
C SER A 262 -9.17 -9.30 8.26
N SER A 263 -9.17 -8.52 9.33
CA SER A 263 -10.30 -7.64 9.70
C SER A 263 -10.26 -6.26 9.02
N PRO A 264 -11.40 -5.71 8.56
CA PRO A 264 -11.45 -4.34 8.04
C PRO A 264 -11.03 -3.28 9.05
N ALA A 265 -11.29 -3.51 10.35
CA ALA A 265 -10.92 -2.60 11.43
C ALA A 265 -9.41 -2.58 11.69
N GLY A 266 -8.74 -3.74 11.67
CA GLY A 266 -7.28 -3.83 11.79
C GLY A 266 -6.57 -3.21 10.60
N ARG A 267 -7.03 -3.45 9.37
CA ARG A 267 -6.51 -2.75 8.16
C ARG A 267 -6.71 -1.24 8.23
N GLN A 268 -7.79 -0.76 8.86
CA GLN A 268 -7.96 0.66 9.14
C GLN A 268 -6.97 1.19 10.17
N ARG A 269 -6.66 0.44 11.25
CA ARG A 269 -5.62 0.83 12.22
C ARG A 269 -4.23 0.92 11.57
N TYR A 270 -3.83 -0.06 10.77
CA TYR A 270 -2.58 -0.02 10.01
C TYR A 270 -2.52 1.22 9.12
N ALA A 271 -3.60 1.48 8.36
CA ALA A 271 -3.65 2.61 7.45
C ALA A 271 -3.61 3.98 8.16
N SER A 272 -4.27 4.12 9.32
CA SER A 272 -4.20 5.36 10.12
C SER A 272 -2.78 5.65 10.59
N ALA A 273 -2.09 4.66 11.18
CA ALA A 273 -0.72 4.83 11.66
C ALA A 273 0.29 5.08 10.52
N ILE A 274 0.15 4.40 9.38
CA ILE A 274 1.00 4.68 8.21
C ILE A 274 0.75 6.10 7.69
N ALA A 275 -0.51 6.54 7.61
CA ALA A 275 -0.83 7.90 7.17
C ALA A 275 -0.30 8.97 8.13
N GLU A 276 -0.47 8.79 9.44
CA GLU A 276 0.07 9.69 10.47
C GLU A 276 1.60 9.79 10.41
N GLY A 277 2.31 8.66 10.28
CA GLY A 277 3.77 8.64 10.13
C GLY A 277 4.26 9.29 8.84
N VAL A 278 3.50 9.19 7.75
CA VAL A 278 3.79 9.89 6.48
C VAL A 278 3.54 11.40 6.59
N LEU A 279 2.43 11.83 7.18
CA LEU A 279 2.10 13.24 7.40
C LEU A 279 3.17 13.92 8.27
N ALA A 280 3.51 13.30 9.41
CA ALA A 280 4.58 13.77 10.29
C ALA A 280 5.96 13.88 9.61
N TYR A 281 6.19 13.14 8.52
CA TYR A 281 7.39 13.30 7.70
C TYR A 281 7.27 14.46 6.69
N VAL A 282 6.19 14.53 5.90
CA VAL A 282 6.06 15.55 4.83
C VAL A 282 5.74 16.96 5.35
N ASP A 283 5.12 17.08 6.53
CA ASP A 283 4.88 18.38 7.18
C ASP A 283 6.15 18.97 7.81
N ALA A 284 7.21 18.17 7.94
CA ALA A 284 8.48 18.54 8.57
C ALA A 284 9.62 18.81 7.55
N THR A 285 9.30 18.93 6.26
CA THR A 285 10.27 19.06 5.14
C THR A 285 9.89 20.15 4.15
#